data_AF-A0AAI8FN06-F1
#
_entry.id   AF-A0AAI8FN06-F1
#
_cell.length_a   1.000
_cell.length_b   1.000
_cell.length_c   1.000
_cell.angle_alpha   90.00
_cell.angle_beta   90.00
_cell.angle_gamma   90.00
#
_symmetry.space_group_name_H-M   'P 1'
#
loop_
_entity.id
_entity.type
_entity.pdbx_description
1 polymer ?
#
loop_
_entity_poly.entity_id
_entity_poly.type
_entity_poly.pdbx_seq_one_letter_code
_entity_poly.pdbx_strand_id
1 'polypeptide(L)'
;MHIWGTTAICQMKALSCDPAQLPDLSERLIVGHYEHNSGGAVKRLNAITDQLAGIAPGSTPVFVPNGLKREELVAANSMILHEIHFENLGASRSIDRAPEAAIKRDFGSVDRWRDECRSGRGSPPA
;
A
#
# COMPACT_ATOMS: atom_id res chain seq x y z
N MET A 1 12.21 -5.84 3.00
CA MET A 1 11.06 -6.75 2.89
C MET A 1 11.24 -7.58 1.63
N HIS A 2 11.65 -8.85 1.76
CA HIS A 2 11.79 -9.77 0.62
C HIS A 2 10.48 -10.56 0.51
N ILE A 3 9.62 -10.16 -0.43
CA ILE A 3 8.27 -10.75 -0.62
C ILE A 3 8.32 -11.98 -1.54
N TRP A 4 9.50 -12.37 -2.02
CA TRP A 4 9.68 -13.40 -3.04
C TRP A 4 10.84 -14.31 -2.63
N GLY A 5 10.53 -15.52 -2.14
CA GLY A 5 11.52 -16.61 -1.99
C GLY A 5 11.54 -17.33 -0.63
N THR A 6 10.74 -16.95 0.36
CA THR A 6 10.66 -17.68 1.62
C THR A 6 9.27 -17.50 2.23
N THR A 7 8.78 -18.50 2.96
CA THR A 7 7.56 -18.48 3.78
C THR A 7 7.69 -17.46 4.92
N ALA A 8 7.84 -16.18 4.56
CA ALA A 8 7.95 -15.10 5.50
C ALA A 8 6.54 -14.70 5.92
N ILE A 9 6.19 -15.02 7.16
CA ILE A 9 4.95 -14.52 7.77
C ILE A 9 5.02 -13.00 7.76
N CYS A 10 4.09 -12.37 7.05
CA CYS A 10 3.96 -10.92 7.05
C CYS A 10 3.42 -10.47 8.41
N GLN A 11 3.97 -9.37 8.90
CA GLN A 11 3.55 -8.72 10.15
C GLN A 11 3.05 -7.33 9.81
N MET A 12 2.04 -6.88 10.55
CA MET A 12 1.52 -5.53 10.38
C MET A 12 2.58 -4.51 10.84
N LYS A 13 2.96 -3.60 9.95
CA LYS A 13 3.83 -2.48 10.30
C LYS A 13 3.12 -1.55 11.28
N ALA A 14 3.82 -1.10 12.32
CA ALA A 14 3.29 -0.15 13.29
C ALA A 14 2.81 1.15 12.61
N LEU A 15 1.68 1.68 13.07
CA LEU A 15 1.12 2.93 12.57
C LEU A 15 2.15 4.06 12.75
N SER A 16 2.50 4.73 11.64
CA SER A 16 3.58 5.72 11.61
C SER A 16 3.11 7.15 11.88
N CYS A 17 1.81 7.40 11.78
CA CYS A 17 1.19 8.69 12.08
C CYS A 17 0.51 8.67 13.46
N ASP A 18 0.39 9.85 14.10
CA ASP A 18 -0.52 10.02 15.23
C ASP A 18 -1.95 10.21 14.70
N PRO A 19 -2.86 9.23 14.89
CA PRO A 19 -4.21 9.28 14.32
C PRO A 19 -5.07 10.41 14.91
N ALA A 20 -4.74 10.94 16.09
CA ALA A 20 -5.46 12.05 16.72
C ALA A 20 -5.02 13.43 16.20
N GLN A 21 -3.92 13.52 15.46
CA GLN A 21 -3.32 14.78 15.01
C GLN A 21 -3.44 15.00 13.50
N LEU A 22 -4.24 14.19 12.80
CA LEU A 22 -4.45 14.34 11.37
C LEU A 22 -5.55 15.38 11.07
N PRO A 23 -5.26 16.44 10.31
CA PRO A 23 -6.28 17.39 9.91
C PRO A 23 -7.31 16.70 9.00
N ASP A 24 -8.57 17.05 9.16
CA ASP A 24 -9.70 16.61 8.34
C ASP A 24 -9.99 15.09 8.34
N LEU A 25 -9.29 14.30 9.15
CA LEU A 25 -9.48 12.86 9.29
C LEU A 25 -9.74 12.48 10.75
N SER A 26 -10.83 11.76 11.03
CA SER A 26 -11.13 11.34 12.40
C SER A 26 -10.20 10.21 12.86
N GLU A 27 -9.75 10.27 14.11
CA GLU A 27 -8.95 9.20 14.75
C GLU A 27 -9.61 7.81 14.59
N ARG A 28 -10.91 7.72 14.88
CA ARG A 28 -11.68 6.47 14.78
C ARG A 28 -11.64 5.86 13.37
N LEU A 29 -11.67 6.70 12.33
CA LEU A 29 -11.55 6.25 10.95
C LEU A 29 -10.17 5.65 10.70
N ILE A 30 -9.10 6.34 11.12
CA ILE A 30 -7.72 5.92 10.88
C ILE A 30 -7.38 4.64 11.63
N VAL A 31 -7.72 4.57 12.92
CA VAL A 31 -7.52 3.37 13.74
C VAL A 31 -8.32 2.19 13.18
N GLY A 32 -9.61 2.41 12.88
CA GLY A 32 -10.45 1.35 12.31
C GLY A 32 -9.96 0.87 10.94
N HIS A 33 -9.48 1.76 10.08
CA HIS A 33 -8.90 1.41 8.78
C HIS A 33 -7.63 0.58 8.97
N TYR A 34 -6.73 1.01 9.84
CA TYR A 34 -5.48 0.31 10.14
C TYR A 34 -5.72 -1.10 10.70
N GLU A 35 -6.54 -1.23 11.76
CA GLU A 35 -6.75 -2.51 12.44
C GLU A 35 -7.53 -3.51 11.57
N HIS A 36 -8.59 -3.06 10.90
CA HIS A 36 -9.47 -3.95 10.16
C HIS A 36 -8.96 -4.22 8.74
N ASN A 37 -8.51 -3.19 8.02
CA ASN A 37 -8.15 -3.35 6.61
C ASN A 37 -6.69 -3.78 6.46
N SER A 38 -5.73 -3.07 7.08
CA SER A 38 -4.31 -3.49 7.03
C SER A 38 -4.11 -4.82 7.75
N GLY A 39 -4.66 -4.94 8.96
CA GLY A 39 -4.63 -6.19 9.71
C GLY A 39 -5.33 -7.34 8.98
N GLY A 40 -6.47 -7.06 8.33
CA GLY A 40 -7.18 -8.03 7.48
C GLY A 40 -6.36 -8.47 6.26
N ALA A 41 -5.68 -7.53 5.59
CA ALA A 41 -4.82 -7.81 4.45
C ALA A 41 -3.63 -8.71 4.83
N VAL A 42 -2.95 -8.41 5.95
CA VAL A 42 -1.84 -9.23 6.46
C VAL A 42 -2.30 -10.64 6.82
N LYS A 43 -3.41 -10.77 7.57
CA LYS A 43 -3.99 -12.08 7.92
C LYS A 43 -4.34 -12.90 6.68
N ARG A 44 -4.96 -12.26 5.68
CA ARG A 44 -5.34 -12.89 4.41
C ARG A 44 -4.10 -13.33 3.62
N LEU A 45 -3.08 -12.48 3.53
CA LEU A 45 -1.84 -12.81 2.82
C LEU A 45 -1.12 -14.01 3.47
N ASN A 46 -1.06 -14.05 4.80
CA ASN A 46 -0.48 -15.20 5.51
C ASN A 46 -1.29 -16.49 5.25
N ALA A 47 -2.62 -16.43 5.31
CA ALA A 47 -3.46 -17.60 5.04
C ALA A 47 -3.33 -18.12 3.60
N ILE A 48 -3.19 -17.23 2.61
CA ILE A 48 -2.95 -17.61 1.21
C ILE A 48 -1.56 -18.21 1.04
N THR A 49 -0.55 -17.63 1.69
CA THR A 49 0.82 -18.16 1.70
C THR A 49 0.85 -19.59 2.25
N ASP A 50 0.14 -19.84 3.35
CA ASP A 50 0.05 -21.17 3.95
C ASP A 50 -0.65 -22.17 3.00
N GLN A 51 -1.74 -21.76 2.36
CA GLN A 51 -2.43 -22.60 1.36
C GLN A 51 -1.55 -22.92 0.16
N LEU A 52 -0.79 -21.94 -0.35
CA LEU A 52 0.15 -22.13 -1.45
C LEU A 52 1.29 -23.08 -1.07
N ALA A 53 1.80 -22.99 0.16
CA ALA A 53 2.84 -23.89 0.67
C ALA A 53 2.35 -25.34 0.82
N GLY A 54 1.05 -25.55 1.03
CA GLY A 54 0.43 -26.87 1.13
C GLY A 54 0.04 -27.54 -0.20
N ILE A 55 0.31 -26.90 -1.34
CA ILE A 55 -0.05 -27.46 -2.66
C ILE A 55 0.78 -28.70 -2.98
N ALA A 56 0.12 -29.78 -3.40
CA ALA A 56 0.76 -31.01 -3.87
C ALA A 56 1.08 -30.91 -5.37
N PRO A 57 2.35 -30.78 -5.78
CA PRO A 57 2.71 -30.63 -7.18
C PRO A 57 2.29 -31.87 -8.00
N GLY A 58 1.76 -31.65 -9.20
CA GLY A 58 1.33 -32.73 -10.10
C GLY A 58 -0.04 -33.35 -9.79
N SER A 59 -0.56 -33.17 -8.58
CA SER A 59 -1.89 -33.68 -8.18
C SER A 59 -2.95 -32.58 -8.07
N THR A 60 -2.53 -31.32 -7.88
CA THR A 60 -3.46 -30.19 -7.80
C THR A 60 -3.83 -29.67 -9.20
N PRO A 61 -5.14 -29.54 -9.53
CA PRO A 61 -5.56 -28.91 -10.77
C PRO A 61 -5.01 -27.48 -10.90
N VAL A 62 -4.41 -27.16 -12.05
CA VAL A 62 -3.65 -25.90 -12.28
C VAL A 62 -4.45 -24.63 -11.98
N PHE A 63 -5.77 -24.65 -12.12
CA PHE A 63 -6.60 -23.48 -11.81
C PHE A 63 -6.56 -23.07 -10.33
N VAL A 64 -6.26 -24.01 -9.42
CA VAL A 64 -6.18 -23.76 -7.97
C VAL A 64 -4.98 -22.88 -7.60
N PRO A 65 -3.71 -23.25 -7.90
CA PRO A 65 -2.57 -22.36 -7.67
C PRO A 65 -2.70 -21.03 -8.42
N ASN A 66 -3.29 -21.03 -9.63
CA ASN A 66 -3.52 -19.79 -10.38
C ASN A 66 -4.49 -18.84 -9.66
N GLY A 67 -5.57 -19.36 -9.08
CA GLY A 67 -6.50 -18.57 -8.27
C GLY A 67 -5.82 -18.02 -7.02
N LEU A 68 -5.12 -18.89 -6.28
CA LEU A 68 -4.41 -18.49 -5.06
C LEU A 68 -3.33 -17.43 -5.32
N LYS A 69 -2.58 -17.53 -6.42
CA LYS A 69 -1.58 -16.52 -6.79
C LYS A 69 -2.19 -15.18 -7.19
N ARG A 70 -3.38 -15.16 -7.80
CA ARG A 70 -4.11 -13.89 -8.02
C ARG A 70 -4.55 -13.27 -6.71
N GLU A 71 -5.04 -14.07 -5.77
CA GLU A 71 -5.45 -13.58 -4.46
C GLU A 71 -4.27 -13.13 -3.59
N GLU A 72 -3.13 -13.81 -3.69
CA GLU A 72 -1.86 -13.42 -3.07
C GLU A 72 -1.46 -12.02 -3.55
N LEU A 73 -1.51 -11.76 -4.86
CA LEU A 73 -1.22 -10.46 -5.44
C LEU A 73 -2.16 -9.36 -4.91
N VAL A 74 -3.47 -9.64 -4.84
CA VAL A 74 -4.46 -8.69 -4.32
C VAL A 74 -4.22 -8.39 -2.83
N ALA A 75 -3.95 -9.42 -2.02
CA ALA A 75 -3.68 -9.25 -0.59
C ALA A 75 -2.36 -8.50 -0.34
N ALA A 76 -1.31 -8.84 -1.10
CA ALA A 76 -0.02 -8.16 -1.02
C ALA A 76 -0.12 -6.69 -1.42
N ASN A 77 -0.81 -6.38 -2.53
CA ASN A 77 -1.06 -5.00 -2.95
C ASN A 77 -1.82 -4.23 -1.87
N SER A 78 -2.87 -4.83 -1.28
CA SER A 78 -3.61 -4.20 -0.20
C SER A 78 -2.69 -3.89 0.98
N MET A 79 -1.93 -4.85 1.49
CA MET A 79 -0.99 -4.64 2.59
C MET A 79 0.01 -3.51 2.29
N ILE A 80 0.72 -3.60 1.16
CA ILE A 80 1.77 -2.62 0.79
C ILE A 80 1.18 -1.22 0.61
N LEU A 81 0.04 -1.09 -0.08
CA LEU A 81 -0.57 0.22 -0.31
C LEU A 81 -1.07 0.86 0.99
N HIS A 82 -1.56 0.06 1.94
CA HIS A 82 -1.95 0.58 3.25
C HIS A 82 -0.73 1.01 4.07
N GLU A 83 0.37 0.25 4.06
CA GLU A 83 1.61 0.67 4.72
C GLU A 83 2.11 2.01 4.17
N ILE A 84 2.22 2.14 2.85
CA ILE A 84 2.63 3.39 2.18
C ILE A 84 1.62 4.51 2.47
N HIS A 85 0.33 4.21 2.53
CA HIS A 85 -0.69 5.21 2.86
C HIS A 85 -0.44 5.83 4.24
N PHE A 86 -0.29 5.00 5.29
CA PHE A 86 -0.07 5.51 6.65
C PHE A 86 1.29 6.16 6.85
N GLU A 87 2.32 5.74 6.10
CA GLU A 87 3.62 6.43 6.08
C GLU A 87 3.54 7.86 5.51
N ASN A 88 2.61 8.09 4.58
CA ASN A 88 2.40 9.39 3.96
C ASN A 88 1.42 10.29 4.73
N LEU A 89 0.86 9.84 5.85
CA LEU A 89 0.00 10.65 6.71
C LEU A 89 0.80 11.34 7.82
N GLY A 90 0.46 12.59 8.10
CA GLY A 90 1.05 13.36 9.19
C GLY A 90 0.86 14.86 9.01
N ALA A 91 1.46 15.63 9.91
CA ALA A 91 1.49 17.09 9.78
C ALA A 91 2.15 17.51 8.45
N SER A 92 1.61 18.55 7.82
CA SER A 92 2.16 19.11 6.58
C SER A 92 3.64 19.47 6.75
N ARG A 93 4.52 18.86 5.96
CA ARG A 93 5.95 19.18 5.87
C ARG A 93 6.24 19.84 4.55
N SER A 94 7.30 20.65 4.50
CA SER A 94 7.85 21.14 3.23
C SER A 94 8.31 19.97 2.38
N ILE A 95 8.12 20.06 1.06
CA ILE A 95 8.64 19.06 0.11
C ILE A 95 10.18 19.13 0.15
N ASP A 96 10.84 17.97 0.22
CA ASP A 96 12.29 17.90 0.16
C ASP A 96 12.83 18.38 -1.20
N ARG A 97 14.07 18.87 -1.20
CA ARG A 97 14.69 19.50 -2.39
C ARG A 97 14.66 18.61 -3.64
N ALA A 98 14.94 17.32 -3.50
CA ALA A 98 15.02 16.41 -4.65
C ALA A 98 13.63 16.14 -5.28
N PRO A 99 12.59 15.76 -4.50
CA PRO A 99 11.23 15.69 -5.01
C PRO A 99 10.72 17.03 -5.57
N GLU A 100 11.02 18.16 -4.92
CA GLU A 100 10.59 19.48 -5.39
C GLU A 100 11.19 19.80 -6.77
N ALA A 101 12.49 19.52 -6.97
CA ALA A 101 13.15 19.72 -8.25
C ALA A 101 12.56 18.83 -9.36
N ALA A 102 12.26 17.56 -9.06
CA ALA A 102 11.62 16.65 -10.00
C ALA A 102 10.21 17.12 -10.38
N ILE A 103 9.41 17.56 -9.40
CA ILE A 103 8.07 18.11 -9.65
C ILE A 103 8.15 19.37 -10.53
N LYS A 104 9.09 20.29 -10.24
CA LYS A 104 9.26 21.49 -11.07
C LYS A 104 9.69 21.17 -12.50
N ARG A 105 10.55 20.17 -12.68
CA ARG A 105 10.99 19.71 -14.02
C ARG A 105 9.81 19.14 -14.82
N ASP A 106 9.01 18.27 -14.22
CA ASP A 106 7.99 17.50 -14.94
C ASP A 106 6.63 18.23 -15.02
N PHE A 107 6.32 19.09 -14.06
CA PHE A 107 5.03 19.76 -13.94
C PHE A 107 5.12 21.30 -13.99
N GLY A 108 6.32 21.87 -14.14
CA GLY A 108 6.56 23.32 -14.18
C GLY A 108 6.51 24.02 -12.81
N SER A 109 5.59 23.63 -11.92
CA SER A 109 5.53 24.11 -10.55
C SER A 109 4.84 23.12 -9.60
N VAL A 110 5.11 23.25 -8.30
CA VAL A 110 4.44 22.45 -7.27
C VAL A 110 2.93 22.72 -7.24
N ASP A 111 2.51 23.96 -7.45
CA ASP A 111 1.08 24.30 -7.43
C ASP A 111 0.34 23.74 -8.65
N ARG A 112 0.98 23.78 -9.83
CA ARG A 112 0.43 23.14 -11.03
C ARG A 112 0.26 21.63 -10.83
N TRP A 113 1.28 20.97 -10.29
CA TRP A 113 1.21 19.55 -9.94
C TRP A 113 0.04 19.25 -8.98
N ARG A 114 -0.15 20.04 -7.92
CA ARG A 114 -1.27 19.88 -6.98
C ARG A 114 -2.63 20.03 -7.67
N ASP A 115 -2.78 21.00 -8.55
CA ASP A 115 -4.04 21.23 -9.28
C ASP A 115 -4.34 20.10 -10.27
N GLU A 116 -3.32 19.56 -10.94
CA GLU A 116 -3.44 18.38 -11.79
C GLU A 116 -3.88 17.15 -10.98
N CYS A 117 -3.27 16.89 -9.82
CA CYS A 117 -3.67 15.81 -8.91
C CYS A 117 -5.12 15.98 -8.41
N ARG A 118 -5.52 17.18 -7.98
CA ARG A 118 -6.89 17.44 -7.51
C ARG A 118 -7.94 17.30 -8.62
N SER A 119 -7.58 17.62 -9.86
CA SER A 119 -8.49 17.54 -11.01
C SER A 119 -8.52 16.16 -11.68
N GLY A 120 -7.69 15.21 -11.24
CA GLY A 120 -7.62 13.86 -11.81
C GLY A 120 -6.98 13.79 -13.20
N ARG A 121 -6.32 14.86 -13.67
CA ARG A 121 -5.59 14.90 -14.94
C ARG A 121 -4.13 14.53 -14.70
N GLY A 122 -3.84 13.24 -14.69
CA GLY A 122 -2.50 12.72 -14.41
C GLY A 122 -1.61 12.59 -15.63
N SER A 123 -1.34 13.65 -16.39
CA SER A 123 -0.30 13.59 -17.42
C SER A 123 0.46 14.91 -17.53
N PRO A 124 1.78 14.91 -17.25
CA PRO A 124 2.60 16.09 -17.47
C PRO A 124 2.61 16.44 -18.98
N PRO A 125 2.77 17.73 -19.35
CA PRO A 125 3.03 18.08 -20.74
C PRO A 125 4.33 17.41 -21.21
N ALA A 126 4.28 16.84 -22.42
CA ALA A 126 5.42 16.22 -23.09
C ALA A 126 6.57 17.19 -23.36
#